data_AF-A0A3P5YQZ7-F1
#
_entry.id   AF-A0A3P5YQZ7-F1
#
_cell.length_a   1.000
_cell.length_b   1.000
_cell.length_c   1.000
_cell.angle_alpha   90.00
_cell.angle_beta   90.00
_cell.angle_gamma   90.00
#
_symmetry.space_group_name_H-M   'P 1'
#
loop_
_entity.id
_entity.type
_entity.pdbx_description
1 polymer ?
#
loop_
_entity_poly.entity_id
_entity_poly.type
_entity_poly.pdbx_seq_one_letter_code
_entity_poly.pdbx_strand_id
1 'polypeptide(L)'
;LPDVLIEHIIARVPRTNHPEISLVSKLFRRIIASPELRLTRSHLAISEHVLYALLAFPSHPPSWYILNASLRLRRVNTLPPMPSGSAVVTIGHEIYVIGGSNGSEYLTSVTVVDCRTHTFTTLPPMPYGPAVVTVGHDIYVIGGYDGTRYLSSVTVVDCRTHTCRSLPSMRVPRYRAAAGVIDGKIYVMGGCENRISKDWVEAFDLERQIWLGTGGEVSDESGGFVTYDVVKDKIYALGLRQSLHVCEPKEGGVIIIWEGDASELRGLWQGSSCVVDDLLYTIDPMCWRGHPIIVFDPEEGVEGVWKPVKGVYGLPLCFPWFAYESKMANVGGKLVILIGNQSWLWNYYGYKYIWCVEIALERRQGGEIWGRVESVDVVFKTAESSPIIELCRTVIV
;
A
#
# COMPACT_ATOMS: atom_id res chain seq x y z
N LEU A 1 9.43 -28.81 -30.94
CA LEU A 1 8.00 -28.43 -30.72
C LEU A 1 7.72 -27.18 -31.53
N PRO A 2 6.51 -27.02 -32.11
CA PRO A 2 6.05 -25.75 -32.68
C PRO A 2 6.11 -24.61 -31.66
N ASP A 3 6.46 -23.40 -32.10
CA ASP A 3 6.62 -22.22 -31.23
C ASP A 3 5.38 -21.93 -30.39
N VAL A 4 4.17 -22.09 -30.96
CA VAL A 4 2.88 -21.89 -30.27
C VAL A 4 2.69 -22.87 -29.10
N LEU A 5 3.11 -24.12 -29.26
CA LEU A 5 3.04 -25.12 -28.19
C LEU A 5 4.07 -24.81 -27.09
N ILE A 6 5.27 -24.38 -27.48
CA ILE A 6 6.30 -23.94 -26.53
C ILE A 6 5.79 -22.73 -25.72
N GLU A 7 5.18 -21.76 -26.38
CA GLU A 7 4.58 -20.59 -25.73
C GLU A 7 3.49 -21.00 -24.73
N HIS A 8 2.56 -21.89 -25.11
CA HIS A 8 1.52 -22.39 -24.20
C HIS A 8 2.09 -23.14 -22.99
N ILE A 9 3.19 -23.87 -23.16
CA ILE A 9 3.89 -24.54 -22.07
C ILE A 9 4.54 -23.51 -21.15
N ILE A 10 5.34 -22.60 -21.70
CA ILE A 10 6.02 -21.54 -20.92
C ILE A 10 5.01 -20.64 -20.21
N ALA A 11 3.87 -20.36 -20.83
CA ALA A 11 2.80 -19.55 -20.25
C ALA A 11 2.32 -20.12 -18.90
N ARG A 12 2.33 -21.45 -18.75
CA ARG A 12 1.93 -22.14 -17.51
C ARG A 12 3.04 -22.25 -16.48
N VAL A 13 4.28 -21.96 -16.87
CA VAL A 13 5.40 -21.94 -15.95
C VAL A 13 5.41 -20.61 -15.21
N PRO A 14 5.59 -20.59 -13.87
CA PRO A 14 5.79 -19.36 -13.12
C PRO A 14 6.84 -18.46 -13.75
N ARG A 15 6.61 -17.14 -13.77
CA ARG A 15 7.58 -16.16 -14.31
C ARG A 15 8.89 -16.21 -13.56
N THR A 16 8.86 -16.73 -12.33
CA THR A 16 10.06 -16.97 -11.54
C THR A 16 11.04 -17.92 -12.27
N ASN A 17 10.58 -18.94 -12.97
CA ASN A 17 11.48 -19.84 -13.70
C ASN A 17 11.88 -19.31 -15.10
N HIS A 18 11.28 -18.22 -15.59
CA HIS A 18 11.53 -17.71 -16.94
C HIS A 18 13.00 -17.29 -17.17
N PRO A 19 13.70 -16.59 -16.24
CA PRO A 19 15.10 -16.29 -16.42
C PRO A 19 15.96 -17.54 -16.69
N GLU A 20 15.75 -18.63 -15.95
CA GLU A 20 16.49 -19.88 -16.15
C GLU A 20 16.14 -20.55 -17.48
N ILE A 21 14.84 -20.59 -17.83
CA ILE A 21 14.37 -21.12 -19.12
C ILE A 21 14.93 -20.31 -20.30
N SER A 22 15.08 -19.00 -20.15
CA SER A 22 15.66 -18.12 -21.18
C SER A 22 17.14 -18.38 -21.47
N LEU A 23 17.83 -19.08 -20.56
CA LEU A 23 19.22 -19.50 -20.74
C LEU A 23 19.34 -20.81 -21.53
N VAL A 24 18.27 -21.62 -21.59
CA VAL A 24 18.27 -22.93 -22.27
C VAL A 24 18.45 -22.79 -23.77
N SER A 25 17.80 -21.81 -24.42
CA SER A 25 17.99 -21.57 -25.86
C SER A 25 17.61 -20.15 -26.29
N LYS A 26 18.11 -19.74 -27.47
CA LYS A 26 17.71 -18.47 -28.12
C LYS A 26 16.20 -18.41 -28.39
N LEU A 27 15.57 -19.55 -28.69
CA LEU A 27 14.13 -19.63 -28.94
C LEU A 27 13.33 -19.36 -27.66
N PHE A 28 13.68 -20.02 -26.55
CA PHE A 28 13.05 -19.78 -25.25
C PHE A 28 13.18 -18.31 -24.83
N ARG A 29 14.37 -17.72 -24.98
CA ARG A 29 14.60 -16.30 -24.71
C ARG A 29 13.70 -15.39 -25.55
N ARG A 30 13.56 -15.69 -26.85
CA ARG A 30 12.70 -14.91 -27.76
C ARG A 30 11.23 -14.99 -27.36
N ILE A 31 10.72 -16.19 -27.06
CA ILE A 31 9.33 -16.39 -26.65
C ILE A 31 9.05 -15.70 -25.31
N ILE A 32 9.95 -15.82 -24.33
CA ILE A 32 9.83 -15.17 -23.02
C ILE A 32 9.82 -13.64 -23.13
N ALA A 33 10.59 -13.09 -24.06
CA ALA A 33 10.62 -11.65 -24.32
C ALA A 33 9.42 -11.16 -25.16
N SER A 34 8.62 -12.05 -25.73
CA SER A 34 7.58 -11.69 -26.68
C SER A 34 6.28 -11.23 -26.00
N PRO A 35 5.56 -10.27 -26.60
CA PRO A 35 4.25 -9.84 -26.10
C PRO A 35 3.18 -10.94 -26.20
N GLU A 36 3.30 -11.87 -27.15
CA GLU A 36 2.36 -12.98 -27.36
C GLU A 36 2.26 -13.89 -26.13
N LEU A 37 3.39 -14.20 -25.49
CA LEU A 37 3.39 -14.99 -24.25
C LEU A 37 2.52 -14.35 -23.16
N ARG A 38 2.51 -13.01 -23.08
CA ARG A 38 1.70 -12.28 -22.09
C ARG A 38 0.21 -12.36 -22.41
N LEU A 39 -0.15 -12.24 -23.69
CA LEU A 39 -1.53 -12.43 -24.16
C LEU A 39 -2.01 -13.84 -23.86
N THR A 40 -1.19 -14.85 -24.14
CA THR A 40 -1.52 -16.25 -23.86
C THR A 40 -1.69 -16.50 -22.36
N ARG A 41 -0.85 -15.94 -21.50
CA ARG A 41 -1.03 -16.03 -20.05
C ARG A 41 -2.32 -15.36 -19.56
N SER A 42 -2.63 -14.19 -20.11
CA SER A 42 -3.89 -13.49 -19.82
C SER A 42 -5.11 -14.31 -20.25
N HIS A 43 -5.08 -14.91 -21.45
CA HIS A 43 -6.15 -15.81 -21.92
C HIS A 43 -6.31 -17.07 -21.07
N LEU A 44 -5.22 -17.56 -20.49
CA LEU A 44 -5.23 -18.72 -19.59
C LEU A 44 -5.56 -18.34 -18.14
N ALA A 45 -5.85 -17.06 -17.85
CA ALA A 45 -6.10 -16.54 -16.51
C ALA A 45 -4.97 -16.87 -15.51
N ILE A 46 -3.72 -16.85 -15.98
CA ILE A 46 -2.54 -17.12 -15.14
C ILE A 46 -1.95 -15.80 -14.69
N SER A 47 -2.34 -15.39 -13.49
CA SER A 47 -1.81 -14.21 -12.80
C SER A 47 -0.82 -14.59 -11.72
N GLU A 48 0.23 -13.77 -11.57
CA GLU A 48 1.19 -13.91 -10.48
C GLU A 48 1.24 -12.64 -9.65
N HIS A 49 1.27 -12.80 -8.33
CA HIS A 49 1.53 -11.70 -7.42
C HIS A 49 3.03 -11.42 -7.38
N VAL A 50 3.42 -10.19 -7.68
CA VAL A 50 4.80 -9.75 -7.69
C VAL A 50 4.96 -8.60 -6.70
N LEU A 51 5.98 -8.71 -5.84
CA LEU A 51 6.29 -7.68 -4.86
C LEU A 51 7.25 -6.64 -5.45
N TYR A 52 6.82 -5.39 -5.46
CA TYR A 52 7.68 -4.23 -5.69
C TYR A 52 8.03 -3.57 -4.36
N ALA A 53 9.27 -3.11 -4.24
CA ALA A 53 9.75 -2.35 -3.11
C ALA A 53 10.39 -1.05 -3.60
N LEU A 54 10.18 0.03 -2.86
CA LEU A 54 10.90 1.28 -3.08
C LEU A 54 11.97 1.42 -2.00
N LEU A 55 13.23 1.43 -2.42
CA LEU A 55 14.36 1.58 -1.51
C LEU A 55 14.98 2.97 -1.64
N ALA A 56 15.07 3.68 -0.52
CA ALA A 56 15.77 4.95 -0.43
C ALA A 56 17.17 4.76 0.16
N PHE A 57 18.11 5.59 -0.27
CA PHE A 57 19.46 5.64 0.27
C PHE A 57 19.79 7.09 0.64
N PRO A 58 20.57 7.35 1.69
CA PRO A 58 20.87 8.71 2.16
C PRO A 58 21.34 9.71 1.08
N SER A 59 22.03 9.23 0.04
CA SER A 59 22.59 10.08 -1.01
C SER A 59 21.90 9.97 -2.37
N HIS A 60 20.80 9.20 -2.47
CA HIS A 60 20.14 8.93 -3.74
C HIS A 60 18.62 8.97 -3.60
N PRO A 61 17.90 9.44 -4.64
CA PRO A 61 16.45 9.38 -4.63
C PRO A 61 15.96 7.92 -4.57
N PRO A 62 14.77 7.68 -3.99
CA PRO A 62 14.21 6.34 -3.88
C PRO A 62 14.12 5.64 -5.24
N SER A 63 14.51 4.37 -5.29
CA SER A 63 14.55 3.58 -6.52
C SER A 63 13.65 2.35 -6.41
N TRP A 64 13.04 1.96 -7.53
CA TRP A 64 12.19 0.77 -7.61
C TRP A 64 13.01 -0.51 -7.68
N TYR A 65 12.60 -1.49 -6.88
CA TYR A 65 13.11 -2.85 -6.88
C TYR A 65 11.95 -3.82 -7.06
N ILE A 66 12.19 -4.89 -7.80
CA ILE A 66 11.26 -6.00 -7.98
C ILE A 66 11.84 -7.24 -7.28
N LEU A 67 11.02 -7.92 -6.47
CA LEU A 67 11.39 -9.22 -5.92
C LEU A 67 11.32 -10.25 -7.04
N ASN A 68 12.49 -10.75 -7.44
CA ASN A 68 12.57 -11.70 -8.53
C ASN A 68 12.37 -13.14 -8.04
N ALA A 69 12.29 -14.06 -9.01
CA ALA A 69 12.29 -15.49 -8.85
C ALA A 69 13.24 -16.11 -7.82
N SER A 70 14.46 -15.58 -7.81
CA SER A 70 15.56 -16.10 -7.01
C SER A 70 15.54 -15.50 -5.60
N LEU A 71 14.41 -14.91 -5.22
CA LEU A 71 14.19 -14.20 -3.96
C LEU A 71 15.25 -13.11 -3.76
N ARG A 72 15.47 -12.30 -4.80
CA ARG A 72 16.37 -11.14 -4.76
C ARG A 72 15.65 -9.89 -5.25
N LEU A 73 15.78 -8.81 -4.48
CA LEU A 73 15.38 -7.48 -4.91
C LEU A 73 16.37 -6.99 -5.97
N ARG A 74 15.87 -6.80 -7.19
CA ARG A 74 16.65 -6.24 -8.31
C ARG A 74 16.13 -4.86 -8.65
N ARG A 75 17.06 -3.91 -8.79
CA ARG A 75 16.72 -2.54 -9.18
C ARG A 75 16.15 -2.52 -10.60
N VAL A 76 15.04 -1.82 -10.78
CA VAL A 76 14.42 -1.58 -12.08
C VAL A 76 14.89 -0.20 -12.58
N ASN A 77 16.04 -0.18 -13.25
CA ASN A 77 16.71 1.08 -13.63
C ASN A 77 15.94 1.94 -14.64
N THR A 78 14.92 1.39 -15.29
CA THR A 78 14.10 2.11 -16.29
C THR A 78 13.01 2.97 -15.66
N LEU A 79 12.70 2.77 -14.38
CA LEU A 79 11.63 3.49 -13.69
C LEU A 79 12.17 4.74 -12.99
N PRO A 80 11.42 5.86 -13.01
CA PRO A 80 11.84 7.10 -12.37
C PRO A 80 11.78 6.95 -10.85
N PRO A 81 12.53 7.80 -10.11
CA PRO A 81 12.35 7.87 -8.67
C PRO A 81 10.95 8.33 -8.31
N MET A 82 10.47 7.91 -7.14
CA MET A 82 9.17 8.33 -6.62
C MET A 82 9.31 9.66 -5.85
N PRO A 83 8.47 10.67 -6.14
CA PRO A 83 8.39 11.88 -5.31
C PRO A 83 8.00 11.55 -3.87
N SER A 84 8.53 12.31 -2.90
CA SER A 84 8.22 12.08 -1.49
C SER A 84 6.76 12.36 -1.18
N GLY A 85 6.13 11.49 -0.38
CA GLY A 85 4.72 11.59 0.01
C GLY A 85 3.72 11.45 -1.15
N SER A 86 4.13 10.76 -2.23
CA SER A 86 3.22 10.27 -3.27
C SER A 86 2.26 9.22 -2.70
N ALA A 87 1.02 9.20 -3.17
CA ALA A 87 0.15 8.05 -3.02
C ALA A 87 0.51 6.99 -4.07
N VAL A 88 0.45 5.70 -3.71
CA VAL A 88 0.76 4.60 -4.63
C VAL A 88 -0.36 3.58 -4.65
N VAL A 89 -0.91 3.37 -5.83
CA VAL A 89 -2.03 2.47 -6.11
C VAL A 89 -1.62 1.43 -7.14
N THR A 90 -2.07 0.19 -6.97
CA THR A 90 -1.88 -0.87 -7.97
C THR A 90 -3.22 -1.27 -8.58
N ILE A 91 -3.32 -1.25 -9.92
CA ILE A 91 -4.50 -1.70 -10.67
C ILE A 91 -4.02 -2.72 -11.69
N GLY A 92 -4.33 -3.99 -11.44
CA GLY A 92 -3.81 -5.11 -12.26
C GLY A 92 -2.28 -5.12 -12.29
N HIS A 93 -1.72 -4.94 -13.49
CA HIS A 93 -0.27 -4.97 -13.76
C HIS A 93 0.38 -3.58 -13.74
N GLU A 94 -0.34 -2.55 -13.29
CA GLU A 94 0.12 -1.17 -13.32
C GLU A 94 0.28 -0.61 -11.91
N ILE A 95 1.30 0.22 -11.72
CA ILE A 95 1.49 1.03 -10.52
C ILE A 95 1.26 2.49 -10.89
N TYR A 96 0.37 3.16 -10.17
CA TYR A 96 0.10 4.59 -10.28
C TYR A 96 0.75 5.30 -9.09
N VAL A 97 1.72 6.17 -9.38
CA VAL A 97 2.36 7.06 -8.41
C VAL A 97 1.72 8.44 -8.57
N ILE A 98 0.97 8.89 -7.56
CA ILE A 98 0.08 10.03 -7.67
C ILE A 98 0.50 11.12 -6.68
N GLY A 99 0.74 12.31 -7.22
CA GLY A 99 1.16 13.47 -6.42
C GLY A 99 2.54 13.24 -5.81
N GLY A 100 2.78 13.87 -4.66
CA GLY A 100 4.10 13.90 -4.02
C GLY A 100 4.82 15.24 -4.26
N SER A 101 6.02 15.37 -3.67
CA SER A 101 6.87 16.54 -3.83
C SER A 101 8.31 16.15 -4.19
N ASN A 102 8.92 16.93 -5.09
CA ASN A 102 10.33 16.84 -5.45
C ASN A 102 11.19 17.86 -4.68
N GLY A 103 10.68 18.41 -3.57
CA GLY A 103 11.37 19.41 -2.74
C GLY A 103 11.12 20.86 -3.18
N SER A 104 10.96 21.13 -4.47
CA SER A 104 10.64 22.45 -5.01
C SER A 104 9.18 22.60 -5.47
N GLU A 105 8.53 21.49 -5.85
CA GLU A 105 7.18 21.48 -6.42
C GLU A 105 6.24 20.60 -5.58
N TYR A 106 4.99 21.05 -5.43
CA TYR A 106 3.91 20.34 -4.72
C TYR A 106 2.80 19.84 -5.67
N LEU A 107 3.02 20.02 -6.97
CA LEU A 107 2.23 19.44 -8.05
C LEU A 107 3.18 18.58 -8.87
N THR A 108 2.96 17.28 -8.90
CA THR A 108 3.86 16.34 -9.59
C THR A 108 3.04 15.46 -10.54
N SER A 109 3.62 15.21 -11.72
CA SER A 109 2.98 14.36 -12.75
C SER A 109 2.73 12.96 -12.20
N VAL A 110 1.53 12.43 -12.44
CA VAL A 110 1.24 11.02 -12.10
C VAL A 110 2.11 10.14 -12.97
N THR A 111 2.87 9.23 -12.36
CA THR A 111 3.65 8.23 -13.10
C THR A 111 2.87 6.92 -13.16
N VAL A 112 2.59 6.44 -14.36
CA VAL A 112 1.93 5.15 -14.60
C VAL A 112 2.99 4.16 -15.06
N VAL A 113 3.26 3.13 -14.27
CA VAL A 113 4.28 2.11 -14.53
C VAL A 113 3.61 0.83 -15.03
N ASP A 114 3.93 0.39 -16.24
CA ASP A 114 3.58 -0.94 -16.74
C ASP A 114 4.61 -1.96 -16.22
N CYS A 115 4.19 -2.81 -15.28
CA CYS A 115 5.07 -3.78 -14.62
C CYS A 115 5.44 -4.97 -15.52
N ARG A 116 4.80 -5.13 -16.69
CA ARG A 116 5.14 -6.18 -17.66
C ARG A 116 6.37 -5.78 -18.47
N THR A 117 6.47 -4.51 -18.83
CA THR A 117 7.54 -3.95 -19.67
C THR A 117 8.57 -3.15 -18.88
N HIS A 118 8.28 -2.80 -17.62
CA HIS A 118 9.05 -1.84 -16.83
C HIS A 118 9.24 -0.49 -17.55
N THR A 119 8.21 -0.07 -18.28
CA THR A 119 8.13 1.27 -18.89
C THR A 119 7.14 2.11 -18.12
N PHE A 120 7.20 3.42 -18.31
CA PHE A 120 6.25 4.33 -17.69
C PHE A 120 5.78 5.41 -18.64
N THR A 121 4.60 5.94 -18.36
CA THR A 121 4.04 7.14 -18.98
C THR A 121 3.66 8.11 -17.86
N THR A 122 3.30 9.35 -18.25
CA THR A 122 2.89 10.37 -17.29
C THR A 122 1.50 10.92 -17.62
N LEU A 123 0.71 11.19 -16.59
CA LEU A 123 -0.56 11.91 -16.69
C LEU A 123 -0.42 13.32 -16.09
N PRO A 124 -1.42 14.20 -16.28
CA PRO A 124 -1.40 15.55 -15.72
C PRO A 124 -1.05 15.58 -14.22
N PRO A 125 -0.39 16.66 -13.76
CA PRO A 125 0.07 16.76 -12.38
C PRO A 125 -1.06 16.75 -11.37
N MET A 126 -0.80 16.09 -10.24
CA MET A 126 -1.71 15.95 -9.12
C MET A 126 -1.08 16.57 -7.85
N PRO A 127 -1.90 17.02 -6.89
CA PRO A 127 -1.43 17.71 -5.69
C PRO A 127 -0.69 16.79 -4.72
N TYR A 128 0.02 17.39 -3.78
CA TYR A 128 0.75 16.71 -2.72
C TYR A 128 -0.18 16.20 -1.62
N GLY A 129 0.05 14.97 -1.14
CA GLY A 129 -0.73 14.30 -0.08
C GLY A 129 -2.25 14.26 -0.31
N PRO A 130 -2.74 13.88 -1.51
CA PRO A 130 -4.16 13.67 -1.73
C PRO A 130 -4.61 12.38 -1.03
N ALA A 131 -5.89 12.30 -0.68
CA ALA A 131 -6.51 11.00 -0.41
C ALA A 131 -6.76 10.28 -1.74
N VAL A 132 -6.60 8.96 -1.77
CA VAL A 132 -6.76 8.17 -3.00
C VAL A 132 -7.57 6.91 -2.71
N VAL A 133 -8.61 6.68 -3.50
CA VAL A 133 -9.41 5.45 -3.44
C VAL A 133 -9.61 4.85 -4.84
N THR A 134 -9.89 3.56 -4.90
CA THR A 134 -10.10 2.83 -6.16
C THR A 134 -11.52 2.29 -6.21
N VAL A 135 -12.19 2.45 -7.36
CA VAL A 135 -13.50 1.86 -7.63
C VAL A 135 -13.44 1.23 -9.00
N GLY A 136 -13.37 -0.10 -9.06
CA GLY A 136 -13.15 -0.82 -10.32
C GLY A 136 -11.81 -0.43 -10.96
N HIS A 137 -11.86 0.19 -12.14
CA HIS A 137 -10.68 0.68 -12.87
C HIS A 137 -10.48 2.19 -12.76
N ASP A 138 -11.22 2.86 -11.88
CA ASP A 138 -11.10 4.30 -11.66
C ASP A 138 -10.35 4.58 -10.36
N ILE A 139 -9.40 5.52 -10.41
CA ILE A 139 -8.70 6.03 -9.23
C ILE A 139 -9.21 7.44 -8.94
N TYR A 140 -9.77 7.66 -7.76
CA TYR A 140 -10.27 8.95 -7.32
C TYR A 140 -9.17 9.63 -6.50
N VAL A 141 -8.67 10.76 -6.99
CA VAL A 141 -7.68 11.63 -6.35
C VAL A 141 -8.42 12.80 -5.71
N ILE A 142 -8.37 12.88 -4.38
CA ILE A 142 -9.28 13.71 -3.59
C ILE A 142 -8.47 14.69 -2.73
N GLY A 143 -8.69 15.98 -2.96
CA GLY A 143 -8.02 17.06 -2.24
C GLY A 143 -6.51 17.06 -2.46
N GLY A 144 -5.75 17.43 -1.44
CA GLY A 144 -4.29 17.59 -1.44
C GLY A 144 -3.86 19.05 -1.24
N TYR A 145 -2.58 19.30 -1.44
CA TYR A 145 -1.94 20.61 -1.31
C TYR A 145 -1.22 20.99 -2.60
N ASP A 146 -1.47 22.17 -3.15
CA ASP A 146 -0.84 22.66 -4.39
C ASP A 146 0.46 23.45 -4.17
N GLY A 147 0.92 23.57 -2.92
CA GLY A 147 2.05 24.43 -2.54
C GLY A 147 1.62 25.80 -1.99
N THR A 148 0.33 26.14 -2.12
CA THR A 148 -0.24 27.40 -1.61
C THR A 148 -1.37 27.14 -0.63
N ARG A 149 -2.31 26.26 -0.97
CA ARG A 149 -3.53 26.00 -0.19
C ARG A 149 -3.99 24.55 -0.26
N TYR A 150 -4.88 24.18 0.65
CA TYR A 150 -5.55 22.88 0.61
C TYR A 150 -6.57 22.89 -0.53
N LEU A 151 -6.84 21.73 -1.11
CA LEU A 151 -7.72 21.60 -2.27
C LEU A 151 -8.99 20.84 -1.92
N SER A 152 -10.11 21.28 -2.51
CA SER A 152 -11.36 20.52 -2.51
C SER A 152 -11.60 19.79 -3.84
N SER A 153 -10.67 19.91 -4.80
CA SER A 153 -10.81 19.31 -6.13
C SER A 153 -10.76 17.79 -6.07
N VAL A 154 -11.53 17.18 -6.96
CA VAL A 154 -11.63 15.74 -7.12
C VAL A 154 -11.35 15.42 -8.57
N THR A 155 -10.39 14.54 -8.82
CA THR A 155 -10.05 14.10 -10.17
C THR A 155 -10.10 12.60 -10.23
N VAL A 156 -10.70 12.05 -11.26
CA VAL A 156 -10.66 10.61 -11.52
C VAL A 156 -9.68 10.33 -12.64
N VAL A 157 -8.84 9.33 -12.42
CA VAL A 157 -7.99 8.71 -13.42
C VAL A 157 -8.69 7.43 -13.88
N ASP A 158 -9.10 7.38 -15.15
CA ASP A 158 -9.55 6.17 -15.80
C ASP A 158 -8.32 5.34 -16.21
N CYS A 159 -8.11 4.21 -15.55
CA CYS A 159 -6.94 3.35 -15.80
C CYS A 159 -7.00 2.60 -17.14
N ARG A 160 -8.16 2.51 -17.79
CA ARG A 160 -8.31 1.82 -19.08
C ARG A 160 -7.88 2.70 -20.24
N THR A 161 -8.17 3.99 -20.14
CA THR A 161 -7.87 4.99 -21.18
C THR A 161 -6.67 5.86 -20.83
N HIS A 162 -6.19 5.80 -19.60
CA HIS A 162 -5.17 6.69 -19.05
C HIS A 162 -5.54 8.16 -19.23
N THR A 163 -6.79 8.50 -18.93
CA THR A 163 -7.28 9.88 -18.99
C THR A 163 -7.73 10.36 -17.62
N CYS A 164 -7.64 11.68 -17.42
CA CYS A 164 -8.06 12.33 -16.19
C CYS A 164 -9.30 13.19 -16.46
N ARG A 165 -10.28 13.14 -15.57
CA ARG A 165 -11.47 14.01 -15.61
C ARG A 165 -11.78 14.55 -14.23
N SER A 166 -12.15 15.83 -14.17
CA SER A 166 -12.59 16.46 -12.92
C SER A 166 -14.00 15.99 -12.55
N LEU A 167 -14.24 15.87 -11.26
CA LEU A 167 -15.55 15.65 -10.66
C LEU A 167 -15.98 16.88 -9.85
N PRO A 168 -17.25 16.95 -9.42
CA PRO A 168 -17.68 17.97 -8.46
C PRO A 168 -16.73 18.03 -7.26
N SER A 169 -16.34 19.23 -6.87
CA SER A 169 -15.46 19.45 -5.73
C SER A 169 -16.17 19.16 -4.41
N MET A 170 -15.40 18.78 -3.40
CA MET A 170 -15.84 18.74 -2.00
C MET A 170 -16.25 20.14 -1.52
N ARG A 171 -17.01 20.21 -0.44
CA ARG A 171 -17.36 21.47 0.23
C ARG A 171 -16.16 22.03 1.00
N VAL A 172 -15.37 21.15 1.61
CA VAL A 172 -14.22 21.52 2.44
C VAL A 172 -12.92 21.13 1.74
N PRO A 173 -11.95 22.05 1.61
CA PRO A 173 -10.60 21.72 1.16
C PRO A 173 -9.84 20.87 2.19
N ARG A 174 -9.13 19.83 1.71
CA ARG A 174 -8.46 18.84 2.56
C ARG A 174 -7.05 18.51 2.09
N TYR A 175 -6.17 18.16 3.02
CA TYR A 175 -4.82 17.64 2.78
C TYR A 175 -4.51 16.52 3.77
N ARG A 176 -3.96 15.40 3.29
CA ARG A 176 -3.74 14.16 4.08
C ARG A 176 -5.02 13.68 4.79
N ALA A 177 -6.15 13.73 4.10
CA ALA A 177 -7.40 13.14 4.54
C ALA A 177 -7.35 11.60 4.45
N ALA A 178 -8.22 10.94 5.22
CA ALA A 178 -8.48 9.52 5.10
C ALA A 178 -9.68 9.32 4.17
N ALA A 179 -9.67 8.27 3.35
CA ALA A 179 -10.79 7.98 2.48
C ALA A 179 -11.03 6.48 2.31
N GLY A 180 -12.27 6.10 2.04
CA GLY A 180 -12.66 4.70 1.85
C GLY A 180 -13.94 4.57 1.04
N VAL A 181 -14.05 3.48 0.29
CA VAL A 181 -15.26 3.13 -0.46
C VAL A 181 -16.09 2.20 0.39
N ILE A 182 -17.29 2.62 0.77
CA ILE A 182 -18.19 1.88 1.65
C ILE A 182 -19.61 2.04 1.10
N ASP A 183 -20.32 0.93 0.88
CA ASP A 183 -21.72 0.92 0.44
C ASP A 183 -22.01 1.88 -0.75
N GLY A 184 -21.22 1.76 -1.82
CA GLY A 184 -21.39 2.55 -3.04
C GLY A 184 -21.07 4.03 -2.91
N LYS A 185 -20.40 4.46 -1.82
CA LYS A 185 -20.03 5.87 -1.59
C LYS A 185 -18.56 5.97 -1.23
N ILE A 186 -17.94 7.08 -1.58
CA ILE A 186 -16.59 7.42 -1.12
C ILE A 186 -16.73 8.34 0.09
N TYR A 187 -16.32 7.86 1.26
CA TYR A 187 -16.23 8.67 2.47
C TYR A 187 -14.85 9.30 2.56
N VAL A 188 -14.80 10.59 2.94
CA VAL A 188 -13.56 11.35 3.11
C VAL A 188 -13.60 12.05 4.45
N MET A 189 -12.63 11.74 5.30
CA MET A 189 -12.57 12.16 6.69
C MET A 189 -11.32 13.01 6.94
N GLY A 190 -11.45 14.05 7.77
CA GLY A 190 -10.33 14.84 8.31
C GLY A 190 -9.51 15.60 7.26
N GLY A 191 -8.30 16.02 7.66
CA GLY A 191 -7.37 16.77 6.82
C GLY A 191 -7.82 18.19 6.47
N CYS A 192 -8.82 18.73 7.15
CA CYS A 192 -9.43 20.02 6.85
C CYS A 192 -8.49 21.18 7.17
N GLU A 193 -8.53 22.23 6.34
CA GLU A 193 -7.82 23.49 6.63
C GLU A 193 -8.39 24.17 7.88
N ASN A 194 -9.72 24.24 7.97
CA ASN A 194 -10.40 24.65 9.20
C ASN A 194 -10.59 23.45 10.12
N ARG A 195 -9.98 23.54 11.31
CA ARG A 195 -9.96 22.48 12.34
C ARG A 195 -11.32 22.21 13.00
N ILE A 196 -12.27 23.13 12.84
CA ILE A 196 -13.65 22.97 13.29
C ILE A 196 -14.53 23.07 12.04
N SER A 197 -14.99 21.92 11.54
CA SER A 197 -15.85 21.84 10.36
C SER A 197 -17.10 21.00 10.65
N LYS A 198 -18.26 21.51 10.23
CA LYS A 198 -19.53 20.75 10.23
C LYS A 198 -19.56 19.62 9.20
N ASP A 199 -18.70 19.74 8.18
CA ASP A 199 -18.48 18.77 7.13
C ASP A 199 -17.09 18.11 7.35
N TRP A 200 -16.74 17.74 8.59
CA TRP A 200 -15.45 17.08 8.86
C TRP A 200 -15.33 15.71 8.17
N VAL A 201 -16.47 15.07 7.93
CA VAL A 201 -16.61 13.97 6.96
C VAL A 201 -17.55 14.41 5.85
N GLU A 202 -17.26 13.96 4.63
CA GLU A 202 -18.13 14.10 3.47
C GLU A 202 -18.23 12.75 2.75
N ALA A 203 -19.37 12.49 2.13
CA ALA A 203 -19.58 11.29 1.32
C ALA A 203 -19.90 11.66 -0.13
N PHE A 204 -19.18 11.08 -1.09
CA PHE A 204 -19.50 11.17 -2.50
C PHE A 204 -20.33 9.97 -2.93
N ASP A 205 -21.56 10.22 -3.36
CA ASP A 205 -22.44 9.20 -3.89
C ASP A 205 -22.00 8.84 -5.32
N LEU A 206 -21.53 7.60 -5.53
CA LEU A 206 -20.98 7.17 -6.82
C LEU A 206 -22.06 7.05 -7.91
N GLU A 207 -23.32 6.79 -7.54
CA GLU A 207 -24.41 6.68 -8.50
C GLU A 207 -24.90 8.07 -8.93
N ARG A 208 -25.12 8.96 -7.94
CA ARG A 208 -25.67 10.30 -8.16
C ARG A 208 -24.61 11.33 -8.53
N GLN A 209 -23.34 11.01 -8.31
CA GLN A 209 -22.17 11.89 -8.53
C GLN A 209 -22.28 13.22 -7.78
N ILE A 210 -22.72 13.19 -6.53
CA ILE A 210 -22.88 14.37 -5.66
C ILE A 210 -22.24 14.18 -4.29
N TRP A 211 -21.76 15.28 -3.72
CA TRP A 211 -21.26 15.32 -2.34
C TRP A 211 -22.41 15.55 -1.35
N LEU A 212 -22.51 14.62 -0.39
CA LEU A 212 -23.42 14.64 0.73
C LEU A 212 -22.64 15.11 1.98
N GLY A 213 -23.17 16.13 2.65
CA GLY A 213 -22.70 16.50 3.98
C GLY A 213 -23.26 15.50 4.98
N THR A 214 -22.40 14.87 5.77
CA THR A 214 -22.80 13.77 6.66
C THR A 214 -23.08 14.23 8.08
N GLY A 215 -22.80 15.51 8.38
CA GLY A 215 -22.92 16.07 9.73
C GLY A 215 -21.90 15.45 10.71
N GLY A 216 -21.78 16.06 11.88
CA GLY A 216 -20.77 15.71 12.89
C GLY A 216 -19.71 16.79 12.99
N GLU A 217 -19.92 17.75 13.89
CA GLU A 217 -18.86 18.66 14.29
C GLU A 217 -17.85 17.87 15.11
N VAL A 218 -16.62 17.77 14.60
CA VAL A 218 -15.48 17.25 15.35
C VAL A 218 -14.45 18.36 15.45
N SER A 219 -14.03 18.66 16.67
CA SER A 219 -12.93 19.57 16.95
C SER A 219 -11.63 18.79 16.93
N ASP A 220 -11.01 18.64 15.76
CA ASP A 220 -9.73 17.94 15.66
C ASP A 220 -8.56 18.94 15.61
N GLU A 221 -7.73 18.95 16.64
CA GLU A 221 -6.50 19.73 16.67
C GLU A 221 -5.35 19.08 15.87
N SER A 222 -5.50 17.82 15.44
CA SER A 222 -4.41 16.99 14.90
C SER A 222 -4.06 17.29 13.44
N GLY A 223 -5.01 17.79 12.65
CA GLY A 223 -4.80 18.16 11.25
C GLY A 223 -4.96 16.97 10.29
N GLY A 224 -3.90 16.61 9.56
CA GLY A 224 -3.90 15.48 8.63
C GLY A 224 -3.51 14.16 9.28
N PHE A 225 -3.76 13.05 8.59
CA PHE A 225 -3.41 11.71 9.06
C PHE A 225 -2.00 11.27 8.63
N VAL A 226 -1.40 10.41 9.45
CA VAL A 226 -0.14 9.71 9.16
C VAL A 226 -0.41 8.48 8.32
N THR A 227 -1.44 7.71 8.69
CA THR A 227 -1.88 6.51 7.98
C THR A 227 -3.37 6.28 8.22
N TYR A 228 -4.01 5.54 7.34
CA TYR A 228 -5.38 5.06 7.49
C TYR A 228 -5.56 3.76 6.72
N ASP A 229 -6.51 2.95 7.14
CA ASP A 229 -6.88 1.68 6.50
C ASP A 229 -8.41 1.52 6.56
N VAL A 230 -8.97 0.89 5.52
CA VAL A 230 -10.38 0.50 5.48
C VAL A 230 -10.50 -0.96 5.89
N VAL A 231 -11.30 -1.25 6.90
CA VAL A 231 -11.46 -2.59 7.49
C VAL A 231 -12.93 -2.81 7.81
N LYS A 232 -13.56 -3.86 7.23
CA LYS A 232 -14.99 -4.20 7.40
C LYS A 232 -15.91 -2.97 7.40
N ASP A 233 -15.90 -2.23 6.28
CA ASP A 233 -16.76 -1.07 6.07
C ASP A 233 -16.55 0.10 7.05
N LYS A 234 -15.36 0.21 7.66
CA LYS A 234 -14.99 1.33 8.52
C LYS A 234 -13.64 1.89 8.09
N ILE A 235 -13.48 3.20 8.22
CA ILE A 235 -12.19 3.88 7.98
C ILE A 235 -11.54 4.12 9.34
N TYR A 236 -10.39 3.50 9.57
CA TYR A 236 -9.54 3.77 10.73
C TYR A 236 -8.41 4.70 10.31
N ALA A 237 -8.15 5.77 11.05
CA ALA A 237 -7.11 6.73 10.72
C ALA A 237 -6.34 7.19 11.95
N LEU A 238 -5.02 7.29 11.81
CA LEU A 238 -4.12 7.76 12.86
C LEU A 238 -3.60 9.16 12.55
N GLY A 239 -3.88 10.11 13.43
CA GLY A 239 -3.46 11.51 13.32
C GLY A 239 -2.02 11.75 13.75
N LEU A 240 -1.48 12.91 13.39
CA LEU A 240 -0.09 13.33 13.67
C LEU A 240 0.26 13.42 15.16
N ARG A 241 -0.73 13.58 16.03
CA ARG A 241 -0.57 13.58 17.50
C ARG A 241 -0.99 12.25 18.13
N GLN A 242 -0.97 11.18 17.34
CA GLN A 242 -1.42 9.84 17.71
C GLN A 242 -2.90 9.80 18.15
N SER A 243 -3.75 10.67 17.61
CA SER A 243 -5.20 10.56 17.76
C SER A 243 -5.71 9.44 16.86
N LEU A 244 -6.54 8.53 17.38
CA LEU A 244 -7.24 7.54 16.58
C LEU A 244 -8.62 8.05 16.24
N HIS A 245 -8.93 8.03 14.95
CA HIS A 245 -10.23 8.42 14.41
C HIS A 245 -10.82 7.25 13.64
N VAL A 246 -12.09 6.95 13.89
CA VAL A 246 -12.82 5.90 13.18
C VAL A 246 -14.05 6.52 12.57
N CYS A 247 -14.23 6.34 11.27
CA CYS A 247 -15.47 6.67 10.57
C CYS A 247 -16.21 5.38 10.26
N GLU A 248 -17.34 5.20 10.92
CA GLU A 248 -18.30 4.13 10.64
C GLU A 248 -19.55 4.73 10.01
N PRO A 249 -19.73 4.56 8.69
CA PRO A 249 -20.99 4.88 8.04
C PRO A 249 -22.09 3.92 8.50
N LYS A 250 -23.22 4.47 8.95
CA LYS A 250 -24.44 3.73 9.27
C LYS A 250 -25.53 4.02 8.24
N GLU A 251 -26.57 3.18 8.25
CA GLU A 251 -27.79 3.42 7.48
C GLU A 251 -28.33 4.83 7.73
N GLY A 252 -28.78 5.50 6.67
CA GLY A 252 -29.27 6.88 6.73
C GLY A 252 -28.18 7.96 6.72
N GLY A 253 -26.90 7.59 6.54
CA GLY A 253 -25.79 8.54 6.42
C GLY A 253 -25.24 9.07 7.75
N VAL A 254 -25.66 8.46 8.87
CA VAL A 254 -25.09 8.76 10.18
C VAL A 254 -23.67 8.26 10.21
N ILE A 255 -22.72 9.14 10.54
CA ILE A 255 -21.33 8.76 10.74
C ILE A 255 -21.06 8.82 12.22
N ILE A 256 -20.59 7.70 12.76
CA ILE A 256 -20.12 7.71 14.13
C ILE A 256 -18.61 7.87 14.13
N ILE A 257 -18.19 8.93 14.82
CA ILE A 257 -16.81 9.29 15.04
C ILE A 257 -16.60 9.23 16.54
N TRP A 258 -15.70 8.34 16.95
CA TRP A 258 -15.24 8.28 18.33
C TRP A 258 -13.75 8.55 18.34
N GLU A 259 -13.39 9.64 19.02
CA GLU A 259 -12.05 9.86 19.55
C GLU A 259 -11.94 9.01 20.82
N GLY A 260 -11.68 7.72 20.63
CA GLY A 260 -11.61 6.79 21.75
C GLY A 260 -10.34 7.00 22.58
N ASP A 261 -10.45 6.82 23.89
CA ASP A 261 -9.34 6.50 24.79
C ASP A 261 -8.84 5.05 24.56
N ALA A 262 -8.82 4.61 23.29
CA ALA A 262 -8.35 3.31 22.81
C ALA A 262 -6.81 3.28 22.85
N SER A 263 -6.27 3.52 24.05
CA SER A 263 -4.85 3.55 24.39
C SER A 263 -4.08 2.36 23.80
N GLU A 264 -4.75 1.21 23.68
CA GLU A 264 -4.18 -0.01 23.12
C GLU A 264 -4.09 -0.03 21.59
N LEU A 265 -5.16 0.32 20.85
CA LEU A 265 -5.08 0.36 19.37
C LEU A 265 -4.04 1.41 18.93
N ARG A 266 -4.13 2.60 19.55
CA ARG A 266 -3.23 3.73 19.35
C ARG A 266 -1.77 3.39 19.65
N GLY A 267 -1.52 2.71 20.77
CA GLY A 267 -0.16 2.48 21.27
C GLY A 267 0.71 1.65 20.32
N LEU A 268 0.09 0.73 19.58
CA LEU A 268 0.79 -0.26 18.76
C LEU A 268 0.71 0.03 17.25
N TRP A 269 -0.24 0.84 16.79
CA TRP A 269 -0.37 1.16 15.37
C TRP A 269 0.57 2.28 14.92
N GLN A 270 1.89 2.13 15.11
CA GLN A 270 2.87 3.19 14.78
C GLN A 270 3.81 2.82 13.62
N GLY A 271 3.64 1.63 13.03
CA GLY A 271 4.51 1.09 12.00
C GLY A 271 3.76 0.73 10.72
N SER A 272 4.38 -0.12 9.91
CA SER A 272 3.70 -0.68 8.75
C SER A 272 2.49 -1.51 9.17
N SER A 273 1.36 -1.27 8.52
CA SER A 273 0.17 -2.12 8.59
C SER A 273 -0.12 -2.77 7.24
N CYS A 274 -0.97 -3.79 7.27
CA CYS A 274 -1.53 -4.43 6.09
C CYS A 274 -2.89 -5.02 6.39
N VAL A 275 -3.86 -4.82 5.50
CA VAL A 275 -5.15 -5.50 5.58
C VAL A 275 -5.10 -6.80 4.77
N VAL A 276 -5.51 -7.90 5.40
CA VAL A 276 -5.69 -9.20 4.75
C VAL A 276 -7.00 -9.80 5.26
N ASP A 277 -7.89 -10.21 4.34
CA ASP A 277 -9.21 -10.79 4.66
C ASP A 277 -10.00 -9.98 5.70
N ASP A 278 -10.07 -8.66 5.50
CA ASP A 278 -10.72 -7.69 6.38
C ASP A 278 -10.22 -7.67 7.83
N LEU A 279 -8.98 -8.10 8.05
CA LEU A 279 -8.27 -8.00 9.31
C LEU A 279 -7.05 -7.09 9.14
N LEU A 280 -6.86 -6.18 10.08
CA LEU A 280 -5.71 -5.27 10.07
C LEU A 280 -4.56 -5.91 10.84
N TYR A 281 -3.42 -6.08 10.19
CA TYR A 281 -2.20 -6.59 10.79
C TYR A 281 -1.19 -5.47 10.98
N THR A 282 -0.47 -5.49 12.09
CA THR A 282 0.71 -4.65 12.33
C THR A 282 1.75 -5.44 13.11
N ILE A 283 2.87 -4.78 13.40
CA ILE A 283 4.02 -5.35 14.06
C ILE A 283 4.09 -4.85 15.50
N ASP A 284 4.39 -5.76 16.42
CA ASP A 284 4.71 -5.49 17.82
C ASP A 284 6.14 -6.00 18.10
N PRO A 285 7.19 -5.22 17.77
CA PRO A 285 8.57 -5.70 17.84
C PRO A 285 9.00 -6.09 19.26
N MET A 286 8.36 -5.51 20.27
CA MET A 286 8.62 -5.77 21.69
C MET A 286 7.76 -6.89 22.26
N CYS A 287 6.87 -7.47 21.45
CA CYS A 287 5.95 -8.53 21.85
C CYS A 287 5.18 -8.18 23.13
N TRP A 288 4.70 -6.93 23.28
CA TRP A 288 3.83 -6.54 24.40
C TRP A 288 2.55 -7.37 24.45
N ARG A 289 2.08 -7.93 23.33
CA ARG A 289 0.98 -8.92 23.25
C ARG A 289 1.45 -10.38 23.25
N GLY A 290 2.72 -10.62 23.57
CA GLY A 290 3.34 -11.94 23.60
C GLY A 290 3.82 -12.46 22.24
N HIS A 291 3.45 -11.81 21.13
CA HIS A 291 3.82 -12.22 19.78
C HIS A 291 4.26 -11.03 18.91
N PRO A 292 5.15 -11.25 17.94
CA PRO A 292 5.78 -10.19 17.13
C PRO A 292 4.84 -9.55 16.09
N ILE A 293 3.77 -10.27 15.75
CA ILE A 293 2.74 -9.84 14.81
C ILE A 293 1.42 -9.86 15.54
N ILE A 294 0.64 -8.81 15.35
CA ILE A 294 -0.64 -8.59 15.99
C ILE A 294 -1.69 -8.26 14.93
N VAL A 295 -2.93 -8.62 15.23
CA VAL A 295 -4.08 -8.48 14.36
C VAL A 295 -5.21 -7.79 15.11
N PHE A 296 -5.92 -6.94 14.39
CA PHE A 296 -7.13 -6.28 14.86
C PHE A 296 -8.31 -6.76 14.01
N ASP A 297 -9.29 -7.36 14.68
CA ASP A 297 -10.60 -7.71 14.11
C ASP A 297 -11.63 -6.73 14.69
N PRO A 298 -12.26 -5.87 13.86
CA PRO A 298 -13.21 -4.87 14.36
C PRO A 298 -14.53 -5.46 14.86
N GLU A 299 -14.81 -6.76 14.63
CA GLU A 299 -16.05 -7.42 15.05
C GLU A 299 -15.93 -8.18 16.38
N GLU A 300 -14.71 -8.47 16.84
CA GLU A 300 -14.53 -9.27 18.07
C GLU A 300 -14.58 -8.41 19.35
N GLY A 301 -15.78 -7.92 19.68
CA GLY A 301 -16.35 -7.66 21.03
C GLY A 301 -15.66 -6.73 22.03
N VAL A 302 -14.34 -6.60 22.00
CA VAL A 302 -13.58 -5.63 22.81
C VAL A 302 -13.07 -4.57 21.84
N GLU A 303 -13.76 -3.43 21.82
CA GLU A 303 -13.43 -2.30 20.97
C GLU A 303 -11.93 -1.96 21.06
N GLY A 304 -11.20 -2.09 19.94
CA GLY A 304 -9.85 -1.53 19.80
C GLY A 304 -8.69 -2.33 20.39
N VAL A 305 -8.80 -3.65 20.59
CA VAL A 305 -7.69 -4.46 21.15
C VAL A 305 -6.97 -5.27 20.08
N TRP A 306 -5.65 -5.05 19.98
CA TRP A 306 -4.73 -5.88 19.21
C TRP A 306 -4.58 -7.27 19.83
N LYS A 307 -4.77 -8.32 19.02
CA LYS A 307 -4.61 -9.72 19.41
C LYS A 307 -3.34 -10.31 18.80
N PRO A 308 -2.66 -11.25 19.46
CA PRO A 308 -1.49 -11.89 18.91
C PRO A 308 -1.83 -12.79 17.71
N VAL A 309 -0.98 -12.76 16.68
CA VAL A 309 -0.93 -13.80 15.66
C VAL A 309 -0.02 -14.91 16.16
N LYS A 310 -0.62 -16.05 16.52
CA LYS A 310 0.10 -17.20 17.08
C LYS A 310 0.87 -17.95 15.99
N GLY A 311 1.87 -18.75 16.37
CA GLY A 311 2.59 -19.61 15.41
C GLY A 311 3.70 -18.93 14.60
N VAL A 312 3.81 -17.60 14.66
CA VAL A 312 4.85 -16.85 13.95
C VAL A 312 6.19 -17.00 14.69
N TYR A 313 7.00 -17.94 14.22
CA TYR A 313 8.31 -18.26 14.77
C TYR A 313 9.40 -18.18 13.70
N GLY A 314 10.67 -18.06 14.13
CA GLY A 314 11.80 -18.07 13.20
C GLY A 314 12.02 -16.76 12.43
N LEU A 315 11.48 -15.64 12.92
CA LEU A 315 11.78 -14.33 12.36
C LEU A 315 13.28 -13.99 12.46
N PRO A 316 13.81 -13.13 11.57
CA PRO A 316 15.21 -12.72 11.62
C PRO A 316 15.61 -12.20 13.01
N LEU A 317 16.81 -12.53 13.48
CA LEU A 317 17.28 -12.07 14.79
C LEU A 317 17.21 -10.55 14.93
N CYS A 318 17.43 -9.80 13.84
CA CYS A 318 17.38 -8.35 13.83
C CYS A 318 15.97 -7.75 14.06
N PHE A 319 14.91 -8.57 13.98
CA PHE A 319 13.52 -8.13 13.99
C PHE A 319 13.16 -7.23 15.18
N PRO A 320 13.45 -7.57 16.46
CA PRO A 320 13.02 -6.75 17.60
C PRO A 320 13.55 -5.32 17.56
N TRP A 321 14.70 -5.08 16.91
CA TRP A 321 15.35 -3.77 16.89
C TRP A 321 14.96 -2.91 15.69
N PHE A 322 14.56 -3.50 14.57
CA PHE A 322 14.40 -2.77 13.31
C PHE A 322 13.04 -2.98 12.63
N ALA A 323 12.15 -3.79 13.19
CA ALA A 323 10.86 -4.07 12.55
C ALA A 323 9.92 -2.85 12.50
N TYR A 324 10.14 -1.80 13.29
CA TYR A 324 9.39 -0.54 13.16
C TYR A 324 9.57 0.14 11.79
N GLU A 325 10.72 -0.05 11.13
CA GLU A 325 10.99 0.51 9.80
C GLU A 325 10.60 -0.43 8.64
N SER A 326 10.13 -1.63 8.96
CA SER A 326 9.73 -2.62 7.96
C SER A 326 8.53 -2.15 7.12
N LYS A 327 8.24 -2.89 6.04
CA LYS A 327 7.02 -2.71 5.25
C LYS A 327 6.31 -4.05 5.02
N MET A 328 5.00 -4.04 5.20
CA MET A 328 4.10 -5.18 5.06
C MET A 328 3.29 -5.05 3.78
N ALA A 329 3.01 -6.17 3.13
CA ALA A 329 2.13 -6.25 1.97
C ALA A 329 1.32 -7.53 1.99
N ASN A 330 0.11 -7.46 1.42
CA ASN A 330 -0.73 -8.61 1.12
C ASN A 330 -0.30 -9.19 -0.23
N VAL A 331 0.24 -10.41 -0.23
CA VAL A 331 0.66 -11.12 -1.45
C VAL A 331 -0.17 -12.39 -1.57
N GLY A 332 -1.27 -12.30 -2.32
CA GLY A 332 -2.16 -13.44 -2.56
C GLY A 332 -2.78 -14.03 -1.28
N GLY A 333 -3.17 -13.17 -0.33
CA GLY A 333 -3.72 -13.58 0.98
C GLY A 333 -2.66 -13.92 2.02
N LYS A 334 -1.36 -13.89 1.67
CA LYS A 334 -0.27 -14.03 2.63
C LYS A 334 0.21 -12.67 3.11
N LEU A 335 0.70 -12.64 4.34
CA LEU A 335 1.38 -11.49 4.90
C LEU A 335 2.87 -11.57 4.54
N VAL A 336 3.37 -10.58 3.81
CA VAL A 336 4.78 -10.48 3.45
C VAL A 336 5.39 -9.26 4.11
N ILE A 337 6.54 -9.44 4.77
CA ILE A 337 7.21 -8.38 5.52
C ILE A 337 8.65 -8.23 5.01
N LEU A 338 9.00 -7.01 4.59
CA LEU A 338 10.36 -6.63 4.28
C LEU A 338 11.00 -5.95 5.50
N ILE A 339 12.05 -6.55 6.06
CA ILE A 339 12.69 -6.11 7.31
C ILE A 339 14.14 -5.73 7.03
N GLY A 340 14.57 -4.52 7.40
CA GLY A 340 15.98 -4.12 7.39
C GLY A 340 16.69 -4.47 8.69
N ASN A 341 18.02 -4.46 8.71
CA ASN A 341 18.82 -4.53 9.95
C ASN A 341 19.44 -3.18 10.36
N GLN A 342 18.83 -2.07 9.97
CA GLN A 342 19.34 -0.72 10.23
C GLN A 342 18.19 0.24 10.41
N SER A 343 18.51 1.41 10.95
CA SER A 343 17.61 2.55 11.05
C SER A 343 18.35 3.84 10.75
N TRP A 344 17.61 4.94 10.58
CA TRP A 344 18.19 6.29 10.49
C TRP A 344 19.07 6.64 11.70
N LEU A 345 18.70 6.16 12.88
CA LEU A 345 19.38 6.45 14.15
C LEU A 345 20.57 5.52 14.42
N TRP A 346 20.56 4.32 13.84
CA TRP A 346 21.53 3.28 14.12
C TRP A 346 22.08 2.71 12.80
N ASN A 347 23.08 3.40 12.26
CA ASN A 347 23.83 2.98 11.08
C ASN A 347 25.16 2.32 11.51
N TYR A 348 25.13 1.00 11.70
CA TYR A 348 26.31 0.25 12.15
C TYR A 348 27.32 0.04 11.01
N TYR A 349 28.59 -0.16 11.32
CA TYR A 349 29.56 -0.61 10.31
C TYR A 349 29.27 -2.04 9.84
N GLY A 350 29.45 -2.31 8.55
CA GLY A 350 29.31 -3.66 7.96
C GLY A 350 28.11 -3.84 7.02
N TYR A 351 27.85 -5.08 6.62
CA TYR A 351 26.83 -5.39 5.63
C TYR A 351 25.40 -5.06 6.10
N LYS A 352 24.64 -4.54 5.16
CA LYS A 352 23.26 -4.12 5.26
C LYS A 352 22.41 -5.16 4.53
N TYR A 353 21.33 -5.59 5.15
CA TYR A 353 20.50 -6.66 4.64
C TYR A 353 19.03 -6.26 4.69
N ILE A 354 18.26 -6.75 3.73
CA ILE A 354 16.80 -6.77 3.79
C ILE A 354 16.36 -8.22 3.73
N TRP A 355 15.58 -8.65 4.72
CA TRP A 355 14.91 -9.93 4.75
C TRP A 355 13.49 -9.79 4.18
N CYS A 356 13.03 -10.82 3.49
CA CYS A 356 11.63 -11.02 3.15
C CYS A 356 11.13 -12.22 3.96
N VAL A 357 10.05 -11.99 4.70
CA VAL A 357 9.37 -13.03 5.48
C VAL A 357 7.99 -13.21 4.88
N GLU A 358 7.67 -14.44 4.45
CA GLU A 358 6.33 -14.79 3.98
C GLU A 358 5.60 -15.61 5.05
N ILE A 359 4.39 -15.18 5.39
CA ILE A 359 3.57 -15.77 6.45
C ILE A 359 2.21 -16.13 5.86
N ALA A 360 1.89 -17.42 5.84
CA ALA A 360 0.54 -17.88 5.54
C ALA A 360 -0.33 -17.70 6.79
N LEU A 361 -1.50 -17.10 6.61
CA LEU A 361 -2.45 -16.81 7.68
C LEU A 361 -3.54 -17.88 7.71
N GLU A 362 -3.98 -18.25 8.92
CA GLU A 362 -5.03 -19.25 9.15
C GLU A 362 -5.90 -18.81 10.33
N ARG A 363 -7.23 -18.78 10.14
CA ARG A 363 -8.19 -18.64 11.24
C ARG A 363 -8.60 -20.02 11.76
N ARG A 364 -8.37 -20.27 13.05
CA ARG A 364 -8.66 -21.55 13.71
C ARG A 364 -9.94 -21.49 14.55
N GLN A 365 -10.37 -22.67 15.02
CA GLN A 365 -11.52 -22.79 15.92
C GLN A 365 -11.36 -21.87 17.14
N GLY A 366 -12.41 -21.13 17.47
CA GLY A 366 -12.40 -20.13 18.55
C GLY A 366 -11.99 -18.71 18.12
N GLY A 367 -11.81 -18.45 16.83
CA GLY A 367 -11.51 -17.12 16.29
C GLY A 367 -10.02 -16.77 16.29
N GLU A 368 -9.16 -17.64 16.84
CA GLU A 368 -7.73 -17.40 16.90
C GLU A 368 -7.09 -17.30 15.51
N ILE A 369 -6.24 -16.30 15.35
CA ILE A 369 -5.45 -16.11 14.13
C ILE A 369 -4.05 -16.68 14.34
N TRP A 370 -3.66 -17.56 13.42
CA TRP A 370 -2.35 -18.18 13.37
C TRP A 370 -1.62 -17.76 12.10
N GLY A 371 -0.29 -17.68 12.19
CA GLY A 371 0.60 -17.45 11.07
C GLY A 371 1.64 -18.56 11.01
N ARG A 372 1.81 -19.18 9.84
CA ARG A 372 2.92 -20.11 9.56
C ARG A 372 3.92 -19.40 8.67
N VAL A 373 5.15 -19.22 9.18
CA VAL A 373 6.26 -18.68 8.38
C VAL A 373 6.65 -19.72 7.33
N GLU A 374 6.46 -19.38 6.05
CA GLU A 374 6.74 -20.26 4.92
C GLU A 374 8.15 -20.05 4.37
N SER A 375 8.67 -18.82 4.45
CA SER A 375 10.02 -18.49 4.03
C SER A 375 10.60 -17.30 4.81
N VAL A 376 11.93 -17.28 4.96
CA VAL A 376 12.70 -16.20 5.58
C VAL A 376 14.00 -16.07 4.81
N ASP A 377 14.05 -15.12 3.88
CA ASP A 377 15.15 -15.02 2.91
C ASP A 377 15.79 -13.64 2.93
N VAL A 378 17.12 -13.61 2.83
CA VAL A 378 17.84 -12.35 2.59
C VAL A 378 17.67 -11.98 1.12
N VAL A 379 16.82 -11.00 0.85
CA VAL A 379 16.48 -10.58 -0.52
C VAL A 379 17.34 -9.43 -1.03
N PHE A 380 18.00 -8.67 -0.15
CA PHE A 380 18.93 -7.61 -0.52
C PHE A 380 20.15 -7.60 0.39
N LYS A 381 21.32 -7.25 -0.18
CA LYS A 381 22.58 -7.10 0.53
C LYS A 381 23.38 -5.95 -0.07
N THR A 382 23.88 -5.04 0.76
CA THR A 382 24.86 -4.02 0.35
C THR A 382 25.92 -3.79 1.42
N ALA A 383 27.10 -3.34 1.02
CA ALA A 383 28.15 -2.86 1.93
C ALA A 383 28.17 -1.33 2.06
N GLU A 384 27.32 -0.65 1.29
CA GLU A 384 27.26 0.81 1.19
C GLU A 384 26.33 1.40 2.26
N SER A 385 25.72 2.55 1.96
CA SER A 385 24.75 3.23 2.81
C SER A 385 23.52 2.37 3.13
N SER A 386 22.95 2.59 4.32
CA SER A 386 21.76 1.87 4.79
C SER A 386 20.56 2.13 3.88
N PRO A 387 19.98 1.08 3.27
CA PRO A 387 18.72 1.22 2.56
C PRO A 387 17.57 1.40 3.55
N ILE A 388 16.62 2.24 3.20
CA ILE A 388 15.33 2.39 3.88
C ILE A 388 14.24 1.84 2.97
N ILE A 389 13.29 1.12 3.56
CA ILE A 389 12.15 0.56 2.83
C ILE A 389 11.01 1.56 2.95
N GLU A 390 10.89 2.41 1.92
CA GLU A 390 9.85 3.45 1.85
C GLU A 390 8.47 2.84 1.63
N LEU A 391 8.41 1.79 0.81
CA LEU A 391 7.16 1.19 0.36
C LEU A 391 7.38 -0.26 -0.05
N CYS A 392 6.36 -1.10 0.15
CA CYS A 392 6.19 -2.30 -0.65
C CYS A 392 4.75 -2.41 -1.17
N ARG A 393 4.60 -2.90 -2.40
CA ARG A 393 3.31 -3.03 -3.09
C ARG A 393 3.27 -4.31 -3.89
N THR A 394 2.12 -4.98 -3.84
CA THR A 394 1.84 -6.16 -4.65
C THR A 394 1.19 -5.73 -5.95
N VAL A 395 1.71 -6.26 -7.05
CA VAL A 395 1.16 -6.09 -8.39
C VAL A 395 0.75 -7.46 -8.92
N ILE A 396 -0.35 -7.52 -9.67
CA ILE A 396 -0.83 -8.76 -10.29
C ILE A 396 -0.43 -8.73 -11.76
N VAL A 397 0.42 -9.66 -12.20
CA VAL A 397 1.02 -9.64 -13.55
C VAL A 397 0.81 -10.91 -14.35
#